data_AF-A0A969F4T9-F1
#
_entry.id   AF-A0A969F4T9-F1
#
_cell.length_a   1.000
_cell.length_b   1.000
_cell.length_c   1.000
_cell.angle_alpha   90.00
_cell.angle_beta   90.00
_cell.angle_gamma   90.00
#
_symmetry.space_group_name_H-M   'P 1'
#
loop_
_entity.id
_entity.type
_entity.pdbx_description
1 polymer ?
#
loop_
_entity_poly.entity_id
_entity_poly.type
_entity_poly.pdbx_seq_one_letter_code
_entity_poly.pdbx_strand_id
1 'polypeptide(L)'
;SFAFNSDMNEISVTLAGARAAEAVTEVLYSIPPGYYATDFGNSLNTFYHNWLDAVDGRTTVVVLGDARNNYNSPRIDLMKDLQRRARRLIWLNPEHQQQWGTGDSDMLDYVPVCDEVFVVRNLAQLATAVDRLLTNG
;
A
#
# COMPACT_ATOMS: atom_id res chain seq x y z
N SER A 1 10.80 -0.72 2.57
CA SER A 1 9.91 -1.05 1.44
C SER A 1 9.40 -2.46 1.62
N PHE A 2 8.14 -2.68 1.28
CA PHE A 2 7.47 -3.97 1.47
C PHE A 2 6.69 -4.36 0.21
N ALA A 3 6.52 -5.66 0.01
CA ALA A 3 5.64 -6.23 -1.00
C ALA A 3 4.76 -7.30 -0.36
N PHE A 4 3.56 -7.47 -0.88
CA PHE A 4 2.57 -8.39 -0.31
C PHE A 4 1.75 -9.10 -1.38
N ASN A 5 1.24 -10.27 -1.01
CA ASN A 5 0.12 -10.94 -1.68
C ASN A 5 -0.88 -11.43 -0.62
N SER A 6 -0.54 -12.50 0.10
CA SER A 6 -1.23 -13.08 1.25
C SER A 6 -0.52 -12.81 2.56
N ASP A 7 0.77 -12.42 2.50
CA ASP A 7 1.58 -12.03 3.64
C ASP A 7 2.55 -10.89 3.26
N MET A 8 3.07 -10.18 4.26
CA MET A 8 3.97 -9.04 4.08
C MET A 8 5.43 -9.46 4.08
N ASN A 9 6.16 -9.02 3.06
CA ASN A 9 7.58 -9.28 2.90
C ASN A 9 8.37 -7.97 2.84
N GLU A 10 9.43 -7.89 3.64
CA GLU A 10 10.41 -6.80 3.62
C GLU A 10 11.31 -6.95 2.37
N ILE A 11 11.43 -5.89 1.57
CA ILE A 11 12.18 -5.91 0.29
C ILE A 11 13.12 -4.71 0.12
N SER A 12 13.45 -3.97 1.20
CA SER A 12 14.29 -2.77 1.07
C SER A 12 15.67 -3.10 0.53
N VAL A 13 16.26 -4.23 0.93
CA VAL A 13 17.59 -4.64 0.48
C VAL A 13 17.61 -4.89 -1.03
N THR A 14 16.64 -5.66 -1.55
CA THR A 14 16.51 -5.94 -2.99
C THR A 14 16.31 -4.66 -3.79
N LEU A 15 15.43 -3.75 -3.34
CA LEU A 15 15.19 -2.48 -4.03
C LEU A 15 16.38 -1.52 -3.99
N ALA A 16 17.19 -1.54 -2.93
CA ALA A 16 18.38 -0.69 -2.80
C ALA A 16 19.60 -1.22 -3.58
N GLY A 17 19.70 -2.55 -3.74
CA GLY A 17 20.89 -3.23 -4.26
C GLY A 17 20.96 -3.38 -5.78
N ALA A 18 19.86 -3.21 -6.52
CA ALA A 18 19.78 -3.50 -7.96
C ALA A 18 19.22 -2.33 -8.78
N ARG A 19 19.36 -2.39 -10.11
CA ARG A 19 18.63 -1.48 -11.00
C ARG A 19 17.13 -1.75 -10.84
N ALA A 20 16.29 -0.72 -10.92
CA ALA A 20 14.85 -0.85 -10.64
C ALA A 20 14.16 -2.02 -11.37
N ALA A 21 14.48 -2.26 -12.65
CA ALA A 21 13.90 -3.36 -13.42
C ALA A 21 14.33 -4.75 -12.91
N GLU A 22 15.58 -4.89 -12.48
CA GLU A 22 16.12 -6.13 -11.92
C GLU A 22 15.51 -6.41 -10.54
N ALA A 23 15.45 -5.38 -9.69
CA ALA A 23 14.83 -5.48 -8.38
C ALA A 23 13.35 -5.88 -8.45
N VAL A 24 12.60 -5.29 -9.39
CA VAL A 24 11.19 -5.67 -9.63
C VAL A 24 11.09 -7.12 -10.09
N THR A 25 11.98 -7.56 -10.99
CA THR A 25 12.00 -8.95 -11.47
C THR A 25 12.27 -9.93 -10.33
N GLU A 26 13.24 -9.62 -9.45
CA GLU A 26 13.59 -10.44 -8.29
C GLU A 26 12.44 -10.51 -7.27
N VAL A 27 11.78 -9.39 -6.98
CA VAL A 27 10.60 -9.34 -6.11
C VAL A 27 9.46 -10.17 -6.68
N LEU A 28 9.18 -10.06 -7.98
CA LEU A 28 8.12 -10.85 -8.64
C LEU A 28 8.44 -12.35 -8.69
N TYR A 29 9.72 -12.71 -8.74
CA TYR A 29 10.14 -14.11 -8.63
C TYR A 29 9.96 -14.66 -7.21
N SER A 30 10.35 -13.86 -6.21
CA SER A 30 10.30 -14.25 -4.79
C SER A 30 8.88 -14.23 -4.22
N ILE A 31 8.04 -13.34 -4.74
CA ILE A 31 6.63 -13.15 -4.36
C ILE A 31 5.80 -13.26 -5.64
N PRO A 32 5.58 -14.48 -6.14
CA PRO A 32 4.87 -14.68 -7.39
C PRO A 32 3.44 -14.14 -7.28
N PRO A 33 2.93 -13.46 -8.34
CA PRO A 33 1.56 -13.01 -8.37
C PRO A 33 0.62 -14.22 -8.40
N GLY A 34 -0.27 -14.31 -7.39
CA GLY A 34 -1.32 -15.32 -7.32
C GLY A 34 -2.65 -14.77 -7.83
N TYR A 35 -3.39 -15.56 -8.60
CA TYR A 35 -4.80 -15.27 -8.91
C TYR A 35 -5.65 -15.56 -7.64
N TYR A 36 -6.48 -14.60 -7.21
CA TYR A 36 -7.44 -14.72 -6.09
C TYR A 36 -6.88 -14.98 -4.68
N ALA A 37 -5.66 -14.55 -4.38
CA ALA A 37 -5.00 -14.81 -3.08
C ALA A 37 -4.52 -13.54 -2.35
N THR A 38 -5.02 -12.35 -2.72
CA THR A 38 -4.69 -11.12 -2.00
C THR A 38 -5.42 -11.11 -0.66
N ASP A 39 -4.65 -11.13 0.43
CA ASP A 39 -5.11 -10.88 1.79
C ASP A 39 -4.27 -9.73 2.37
N PHE A 40 -4.69 -8.51 2.04
CA PHE A 40 -4.05 -7.31 2.54
C PHE A 40 -4.25 -7.15 4.04
N GLY A 41 -5.38 -7.62 4.58
CA GLY A 41 -5.64 -7.61 6.02
C GLY A 41 -4.62 -8.43 6.81
N ASN A 42 -4.35 -9.66 6.37
CA ASN A 42 -3.31 -10.50 6.97
C ASN A 42 -1.91 -9.92 6.75
N SER A 43 -1.62 -9.42 5.56
CA SER A 43 -0.34 -8.74 5.28
C SER A 43 -0.12 -7.54 6.21
N LEU A 44 -1.16 -6.73 6.44
CA LEU A 44 -1.14 -5.62 7.36
C LEU A 44 -0.93 -6.09 8.81
N ASN A 45 -1.56 -7.21 9.18
CA ASN A 45 -1.35 -7.83 10.48
C ASN A 45 0.11 -8.24 10.69
N THR A 46 0.73 -8.91 9.73
CA THR A 46 2.15 -9.26 9.77
C THR A 46 3.03 -8.02 9.86
N PHE A 47 2.72 -6.97 9.08
CA PHE A 47 3.43 -5.71 9.16
C PHE A 47 3.39 -5.10 10.56
N TYR A 48 2.19 -5.04 11.13
CA TYR A 48 1.96 -4.47 12.45
C TYR A 48 2.73 -5.21 13.55
N HIS A 49 2.83 -6.53 13.48
CA HIS A 49 3.55 -7.30 14.51
C HIS A 49 5.07 -7.22 14.37
N ASN A 50 5.59 -7.17 13.14
CA ASN A 50 7.02 -7.31 12.90
C ASN A 50 7.76 -5.98 12.69
N TRP A 51 7.06 -4.94 12.21
CA TRP A 51 7.72 -3.70 11.72
C TRP A 51 7.03 -2.40 12.12
N LEU A 52 6.05 -2.42 13.04
CA LEU A 52 5.36 -1.19 13.47
C LEU A 52 6.31 -0.14 14.08
N ASP A 53 7.40 -0.58 14.71
CA ASP A 53 8.40 0.33 15.31
C ASP A 53 9.15 1.18 14.26
N ALA A 54 9.05 0.85 12.97
CA ALA A 54 9.56 1.69 11.88
C ALA A 54 8.63 2.88 11.55
N VAL A 55 7.43 2.93 12.13
CA VAL A 55 6.42 3.97 11.88
C VAL A 55 6.31 4.88 13.09
N ASP A 56 6.79 6.12 12.93
CA ASP A 56 6.66 7.19 13.91
C ASP A 56 6.08 8.47 13.28
N GLY A 57 5.97 9.53 14.09
CA GLY A 57 5.43 10.82 13.64
C GLY A 57 6.28 11.56 12.60
N ARG A 58 7.41 10.99 12.16
CA ARG A 58 8.24 11.48 11.04
C ARG A 58 8.06 10.64 9.79
N THR A 59 7.51 9.42 9.91
CA THR A 59 7.31 8.48 8.80
C THR A 59 6.08 8.85 7.98
N THR A 60 6.24 8.91 6.66
CA THR A 60 5.12 8.91 5.71
C THR A 60 4.93 7.51 5.16
N VAL A 61 3.75 6.92 5.39
CA VAL A 61 3.37 5.61 4.85
C VAL A 61 2.65 5.83 3.52
N VAL A 62 3.14 5.20 2.46
CA VAL A 62 2.51 5.22 1.13
C VAL A 62 2.13 3.80 0.76
N VAL A 63 0.83 3.57 0.57
CA VAL A 63 0.27 2.30 0.10
C VAL A 63 0.04 2.38 -1.41
N LEU A 64 0.51 1.38 -2.14
CA LEU A 64 0.30 1.22 -3.58
C LEU A 64 -0.53 -0.04 -3.81
N GLY A 65 -1.77 0.11 -4.30
CA GLY A 65 -2.67 -1.04 -4.51
C GLY A 65 -4.10 -0.64 -4.84
N ASP A 66 -4.87 -1.57 -5.40
CA ASP A 66 -6.27 -1.37 -5.81
C ASP A 66 -7.29 -1.55 -4.68
N ALA A 67 -6.84 -2.02 -3.51
CA ALA A 67 -7.66 -2.39 -2.35
C ALA A 67 -8.62 -3.56 -2.61
N ARG A 68 -8.31 -4.43 -3.58
CA ARG A 68 -8.97 -5.72 -3.78
C ARG A 68 -8.44 -6.71 -2.74
N ASN A 69 -9.33 -7.25 -1.91
CA ASN A 69 -8.95 -8.03 -0.74
C ASN A 69 -9.62 -9.41 -0.68
N ASN A 70 -10.27 -9.86 -1.75
CA ASN A 70 -10.97 -11.15 -1.83
C ASN A 70 -11.96 -11.40 -0.67
N TYR A 71 -12.66 -10.35 -0.21
CA TYR A 71 -13.61 -10.36 0.91
C TYR A 71 -13.00 -10.73 2.27
N ASN A 72 -11.68 -10.70 2.42
CA ASN A 72 -11.03 -10.82 3.71
C ASN A 72 -11.30 -9.58 4.57
N SER A 73 -10.96 -9.66 5.86
CA SER A 73 -11.07 -8.50 6.73
C SER A 73 -10.13 -7.39 6.24
N PRO A 74 -10.59 -6.14 6.04
CA PRO A 74 -9.72 -5.03 5.66
C PRO A 74 -8.79 -4.55 6.79
N ARG A 75 -8.99 -5.03 8.02
CA ARG A 75 -8.21 -4.62 9.21
C ARG A 75 -8.10 -3.10 9.36
N ILE A 76 -9.23 -2.41 9.21
CA ILE A 76 -9.35 -0.95 9.38
C ILE A 76 -8.89 -0.48 10.76
N ASP A 77 -8.98 -1.34 11.79
CA ASP A 77 -8.39 -1.13 13.10
C ASP A 77 -6.88 -0.83 13.02
N LEU A 78 -6.13 -1.64 12.27
CA LEU A 78 -4.69 -1.48 12.10
C LEU A 78 -4.35 -0.26 11.24
N MET A 79 -5.15 0.02 10.20
CA MET A 79 -4.96 1.22 9.37
C MET A 79 -5.15 2.51 10.18
N LYS A 80 -6.14 2.55 11.07
CA LYS A 80 -6.35 3.70 11.98
C LYS A 80 -5.18 3.87 12.95
N ASP A 81 -4.63 2.78 13.46
CA ASP A 81 -3.43 2.84 14.31
C ASP A 81 -2.22 3.38 13.54
N LEU A 82 -2.03 2.93 12.30
CA LEU A 82 -0.96 3.45 11.44
C LEU A 82 -1.14 4.93 11.14
N GLN A 83 -2.35 5.38 10.79
CA GLN A 83 -2.63 6.79 10.55
C GLN A 83 -2.32 7.64 11.79
N ARG A 84 -2.66 7.17 12.99
CA ARG A 84 -2.38 7.90 14.24
C ARG A 84 -0.89 7.99 14.57
N ARG A 85 -0.10 6.98 14.19
CA ARG A 85 1.34 6.92 14.48
C ARG A 85 2.17 7.66 13.44
N ALA A 86 1.83 7.50 12.17
CA ALA A 86 2.55 8.07 11.05
C ALA A 86 2.36 9.58 10.99
N ARG A 87 3.31 10.27 10.34
CA ARG A 87 3.13 11.66 9.93
C ARG A 87 1.97 11.80 8.94
N ARG A 88 1.93 10.90 7.95
CA ARG A 88 0.92 10.84 6.88
C ARG A 88 0.73 9.39 6.45
N LEU A 89 -0.51 9.03 6.16
CA LEU A 89 -0.92 7.78 5.51
C LEU A 89 -1.59 8.12 4.16
N ILE A 90 -0.91 7.75 3.07
CA ILE A 90 -1.34 8.07 1.70
C ILE A 90 -1.60 6.77 0.94
N TRP A 91 -2.66 6.75 0.13
CA TRP A 91 -2.96 5.62 -0.75
C TRP A 91 -2.96 6.04 -2.23
N LEU A 92 -2.21 5.34 -3.08
CA LEU A 92 -2.25 5.49 -4.53
C LEU A 92 -2.96 4.28 -5.14
N ASN A 93 -4.17 4.47 -5.65
CA ASN A 93 -5.02 3.41 -6.19
C ASN A 93 -5.07 3.48 -7.74
N PRO A 94 -4.74 2.39 -8.46
CA PRO A 94 -4.77 2.37 -9.93
C PRO A 94 -6.16 2.15 -10.55
N GLU A 95 -7.17 1.80 -9.75
CA GLU A 95 -8.54 1.67 -10.22
C GLU A 95 -9.24 3.03 -10.35
N HIS A 96 -10.22 3.08 -11.25
CA HIS A 96 -11.14 4.20 -11.28
C HIS A 96 -11.97 4.25 -9.99
N GLN A 97 -12.24 5.44 -9.47
CA GLN A 97 -13.06 5.62 -8.28
C GLN A 97 -14.46 4.98 -8.38
N GLN A 98 -15.01 4.83 -9.58
CA GLN A 98 -16.29 4.14 -9.84
C GLN A 98 -16.23 2.62 -9.52
N GLN A 99 -15.04 2.04 -9.44
CA GLN A 99 -14.82 0.64 -9.06
C GLN A 99 -14.67 0.45 -7.55
N TRP A 100 -14.51 1.53 -6.79
CA TRP A 100 -14.36 1.44 -5.34
C TRP A 100 -15.67 1.00 -4.70
N GLY A 101 -15.59 -0.01 -3.82
CA GLY A 101 -16.77 -0.62 -3.21
C GLY A 101 -17.55 -1.55 -4.13
N THR A 102 -17.08 -1.81 -5.36
CA THR A 102 -17.63 -2.88 -6.21
C THR A 102 -16.89 -4.19 -5.92
N GLY A 103 -17.59 -5.32 -5.97
CA GLY A 103 -16.99 -6.62 -5.70
C GLY A 103 -16.32 -6.69 -4.33
N ASP A 104 -15.04 -7.06 -4.32
CA ASP A 104 -14.18 -7.22 -3.14
C ASP A 104 -13.27 -5.99 -2.87
N SER A 105 -13.63 -4.81 -3.41
CA SER A 105 -12.88 -3.58 -3.17
C SER A 105 -13.26 -2.97 -1.82
N ASP A 106 -12.32 -2.99 -0.88
CA ASP A 106 -12.44 -2.37 0.45
C ASP A 106 -12.11 -0.87 0.45
N MET A 107 -11.90 -0.27 -0.73
CA MET A 107 -11.37 1.09 -0.85
C MET A 107 -12.24 2.14 -0.14
N LEU A 108 -13.57 1.96 -0.13
CA LEU A 108 -14.47 2.88 0.58
C LEU A 108 -14.31 2.86 2.11
N ASP A 109 -13.78 1.76 2.67
CA ASP A 109 -13.45 1.67 4.09
C ASP A 109 -12.07 2.26 4.39
N TYR A 110 -11.12 2.19 3.45
CA TYR A 110 -9.79 2.80 3.59
C TYR A 110 -9.80 4.32 3.41
N VAL A 111 -10.63 4.87 2.52
CA VAL A 111 -10.66 6.33 2.25
C VAL A 111 -10.80 7.19 3.51
N PRO A 112 -11.73 6.90 4.46
CA PRO A 112 -11.90 7.73 5.66
C PRO A 112 -10.74 7.66 6.66
N VAL A 113 -9.83 6.70 6.52
CA VAL A 113 -8.69 6.49 7.44
C VAL A 113 -7.36 6.90 6.84
N CYS A 114 -7.31 7.27 5.55
CA CYS A 114 -6.13 7.83 4.91
C CYS A 114 -6.17 9.36 5.01
N ASP A 115 -5.00 9.99 5.14
CA ASP A 115 -4.91 11.46 5.07
C ASP A 115 -5.12 11.95 3.63
N GLU A 116 -4.61 11.21 2.65
CA GLU A 116 -4.82 11.48 1.23
C GLU A 116 -4.97 10.18 0.42
N VAL A 117 -5.83 10.22 -0.59
CA VAL A 117 -6.02 9.13 -1.55
C VAL A 117 -5.97 9.69 -2.96
N PHE A 118 -5.19 9.07 -3.83
CA PHE A 118 -5.05 9.47 -5.23
C PHE A 118 -5.37 8.32 -6.16
N VAL A 119 -6.12 8.61 -7.23
CA VAL A 119 -6.27 7.70 -8.37
C VAL A 119 -5.05 7.87 -9.29
N VAL A 120 -4.21 6.83 -9.40
CA VAL A 120 -2.93 6.86 -10.14
C VAL A 120 -2.84 5.68 -11.10
N ARG A 121 -3.16 5.94 -12.37
CA ARG A 121 -3.30 4.91 -13.43
C ARG A 121 -2.23 4.99 -14.50
N ASN A 122 -1.39 6.03 -14.45
CA ASN A 122 -0.30 6.25 -15.39
C ASN A 122 0.77 7.16 -14.77
N LEU A 123 1.90 7.29 -15.46
CA LEU A 123 3.05 8.04 -14.98
C LEU A 123 2.77 9.54 -14.78
N ALA A 124 1.92 10.15 -15.62
CA ALA A 124 1.57 11.56 -15.48
C ALA A 124 0.77 11.83 -14.20
N GLN A 125 -0.16 10.93 -13.88
CA GLN A 125 -0.92 10.99 -12.63
C GLN A 125 -0.03 10.72 -11.42
N LEU A 126 0.93 9.79 -11.53
CA LEU A 126 1.91 9.55 -10.48
C LEU A 126 2.75 10.80 -10.21
N ALA A 127 3.27 11.43 -11.27
CA ALA A 127 4.03 12.68 -11.15
C ALA A 127 3.21 13.77 -10.46
N THR A 128 1.95 13.95 -10.88
CA THR A 128 1.04 14.93 -10.25
C THR A 128 0.77 14.62 -8.77
N ALA A 129 0.61 13.34 -8.41
CA ALA A 129 0.42 12.93 -7.03
C ALA A 129 1.67 13.25 -6.20
N VAL A 130 2.86 12.90 -6.70
CA VAL A 130 4.14 13.20 -6.05
C VAL A 130 4.34 14.70 -5.87
N ASP A 131 4.06 15.51 -6.89
CA ASP A 131 4.17 16.97 -6.79
C ASP A 131 3.29 17.53 -5.66
N ARG A 132 2.05 17.06 -5.53
CA ARG A 132 1.15 17.46 -4.44
C ARG A 132 1.68 17.06 -3.07
N LEU A 133 2.28 15.88 -2.96
CA LEU A 133 2.89 15.41 -1.71
C LEU A 133 4.09 16.27 -1.29
N LEU A 134 4.85 16.80 -2.25
CA LEU A 134 5.99 17.68 -2.01
C LEU A 134 5.58 19.12 -1.67
N THR A 135 4.44 19.60 -2.18
CA THR A 135 3.95 20.97 -1.89
C THR A 135 3.14 21.08 -0.61
N ASN A 136 2.58 19.96 -0.12
CA ASN A 136 1.76 19.92 1.11
C ASN A 136 2.56 19.40 2.33
N GLY A 137 3.90 19.35 2.23
CA GLY A 137 4.82 18.83 3.24
C GLY A 137 5.45 19.89 4.13
#